data_AF-A0A7C7QEY9-F1
#
_entry.id   AF-A0A7C7QEY9-F1
#
_cell.length_a   1.000
_cell.length_b   1.000
_cell.length_c   1.000
_cell.angle_alpha   90.00
_cell.angle_beta   90.00
_cell.angle_gamma   90.00
#
_symmetry.space_group_name_H-M   'P 1'
#
loop_
_entity.id
_entity.type
_entity.pdbx_description
1 polymer ?
#
loop_
_entity_poly.entity_id
_entity_poly.type
_entity_poly.pdbx_seq_one_letter_code
_entity_poly.pdbx_strand_id
1 'polypeptide(L)'
;QRVYIHTPDAPAATRLDLLLWTFRPGSFVPHQLNDATGTDCPVLIGHGDEPAAHHGVLVNLDEEVPLFFSRFERVVEIINQDENVRQTGRNRFRFYRDRGYDLHSHTLDG
;
A
#
# COMPACT_ATOMS: atom_id res chain seq x y z
N GLN A 1 -4.93 -13.66 3.75
CA GLN A 1 -4.98 -12.22 4.10
C GLN A 1 -5.08 -11.43 2.80
N ARG A 2 -6.06 -10.53 2.67
CA ARG A 2 -6.25 -9.70 1.46
C ARG A 2 -5.45 -8.40 1.58
N VAL A 3 -4.70 -8.04 0.54
CA VAL A 3 -3.82 -6.86 0.53
C VAL A 3 -4.27 -5.91 -0.58
N TYR A 4 -4.35 -4.62 -0.27
CA TYR A 4 -4.49 -3.56 -1.25
C TYR A 4 -3.26 -2.67 -1.20
N ILE A 5 -2.61 -2.50 -2.34
CA ILE A 5 -1.47 -1.60 -2.50
C ILE A 5 -1.98 -0.32 -3.15
N HIS A 6 -1.93 0.77 -2.41
CA HIS A 6 -2.33 2.08 -2.89
C HIS A 6 -1.12 2.82 -3.48
N THR A 7 -1.26 3.28 -4.71
CA THR A 7 -0.23 4.01 -5.46
C THR A 7 -0.69 5.43 -5.75
N PRO A 8 0.23 6.39 -5.96
CA PRO A 8 -0.13 7.80 -6.18
C PRO A 8 -0.95 8.02 -7.47
N ASP A 9 -0.72 7.21 -8.50
CA ASP A 9 -1.38 7.37 -9.79
C ASP A 9 -1.46 6.07 -10.62
N ALA A 10 -2.21 6.12 -11.73
CA ALA A 10 -2.36 5.00 -12.67
C ALA A 10 -1.02 4.50 -13.26
N PRO A 11 -0.09 5.39 -13.69
CA PRO A 11 1.24 4.97 -14.14
C PRO A 11 2.02 4.18 -13.08
N ALA A 12 2.00 4.61 -11.81
CA ALA A 12 2.66 3.92 -10.72
C ALA A 12 2.02 2.55 -10.44
N ALA A 13 0.68 2.45 -10.46
CA ALA A 13 -0.04 1.18 -10.35
C ALA A 13 0.39 0.18 -11.42
N THR A 14 0.40 0.61 -12.68
CA THR A 14 0.78 -0.22 -13.83
C THR A 14 2.24 -0.65 -13.75
N ARG A 15 3.14 0.26 -13.35
CA ARG A 15 4.56 -0.07 -13.18
C ARG A 15 4.75 -1.11 -12.08
N LEU A 16 4.03 -0.99 -10.97
CA LEU A 16 4.13 -1.94 -9.87
C LEU A 16 3.62 -3.33 -10.25
N ASP A 17 2.50 -3.41 -10.99
CA ASP A 17 1.96 -4.66 -11.53
C ASP A 17 3.04 -5.40 -12.35
N LEU A 18 3.69 -4.72 -13.29
CA LEU A 18 4.78 -5.31 -14.07
C LEU A 18 5.99 -5.75 -13.23
N LEU A 19 6.35 -4.97 -12.20
CA LEU A 19 7.47 -5.29 -11.32
C LEU A 19 7.18 -6.53 -10.47
N LEU A 20 5.97 -6.68 -9.93
CA LEU A 20 5.62 -7.81 -9.08
C LEU A 20 5.65 -9.14 -9.84
N TRP A 21 5.40 -9.13 -11.16
CA TRP A 21 5.59 -10.31 -12.01
C TRP A 21 7.05 -10.71 -12.22
N THR A 22 7.99 -9.77 -12.14
CA THR A 22 9.41 -9.98 -12.47
C THR A 22 10.32 -10.01 -11.24
N PHE A 23 9.81 -9.65 -10.06
CA PHE A 23 10.59 -9.28 -8.89
C PHE A 23 11.53 -10.38 -8.35
N ARG A 24 11.10 -11.65 -8.31
CA ARG A 24 12.01 -12.76 -7.92
C ARG A 24 11.71 -14.06 -8.67
N PRO A 25 12.71 -14.67 -9.34
CA PRO A 25 12.56 -16.00 -9.93
C PRO A 25 12.04 -17.02 -8.91
N GLY A 26 11.01 -17.78 -9.28
CA GLY A 26 10.39 -18.78 -8.41
C GLY A 26 9.41 -18.21 -7.37
N SER A 27 9.19 -16.89 -7.34
CA SER A 27 8.13 -16.26 -6.55
C SER A 27 6.93 -15.93 -7.44
N PHE A 28 5.72 -16.22 -6.95
CA PHE A 28 4.47 -15.84 -7.60
C PHE A 28 3.61 -15.06 -6.59
N VAL A 29 3.36 -13.79 -6.89
CA VAL A 29 2.42 -12.96 -6.15
C VAL A 29 1.18 -12.82 -7.03
N PRO A 30 0.05 -13.51 -6.76
CA PRO A 30 -1.17 -13.30 -7.51
C PRO A 30 -1.71 -11.90 -7.24
N HIS A 31 -1.67 -11.03 -8.26
CA HIS A 31 -2.12 -9.65 -8.16
C HIS A 31 -2.84 -9.20 -9.43
N GLN A 32 -3.61 -8.13 -9.32
CA GLN A 32 -4.20 -7.42 -10.46
C GLN A 32 -4.41 -5.95 -10.13
N LEU A 33 -4.60 -5.14 -11.16
CA LEU A 33 -5.11 -3.78 -11.01
C LEU A 33 -6.54 -3.80 -10.46
N ASN A 34 -6.84 -2.85 -9.56
CA ASN A 34 -8.18 -2.64 -9.03
C ASN A 34 -9.08 -2.03 -10.12
N ASP A 35 -10.19 -2.69 -10.41
CA ASP A 35 -11.22 -2.26 -11.36
C ASP A 35 -12.55 -1.94 -10.66
N ALA A 36 -12.55 -1.90 -9.32
CA ALA A 36 -13.71 -1.71 -8.46
C ALA A 36 -14.83 -2.77 -8.60
N THR A 37 -14.58 -3.91 -9.26
CA THR A 37 -15.65 -4.91 -9.51
C THR A 37 -15.80 -5.99 -8.44
N GLY A 38 -15.01 -5.95 -7.36
CA GLY A 38 -15.07 -6.96 -6.30
C GLY A 38 -14.53 -8.30 -6.80
N THR A 39 -13.24 -8.52 -6.60
CA THR A 39 -12.51 -9.71 -7.06
C THR A 39 -12.01 -10.56 -5.90
N ASP A 40 -11.75 -11.84 -6.17
CA ASP A 40 -11.10 -12.77 -5.24
C ASP A 40 -9.57 -12.74 -5.31
N CYS A 41 -8.98 -11.88 -6.14
CA CYS A 41 -7.53 -11.72 -6.22
C CYS A 41 -6.96 -11.31 -4.84
N PRO A 42 -5.93 -12.01 -4.30
CA PRO A 42 -5.45 -11.76 -2.94
C PRO A 42 -4.72 -10.42 -2.80
N VAL A 43 -4.13 -9.89 -3.88
CA VAL A 43 -3.47 -8.58 -3.93
C VAL A 43 -4.12 -7.72 -4.99
N LEU A 44 -4.58 -6.53 -4.59
CA LEU A 44 -5.03 -5.49 -5.51
C LEU A 44 -4.06 -4.33 -5.52
N ILE A 45 -3.87 -3.72 -6.70
CA ILE A 45 -3.06 -2.52 -6.90
C ILE A 45 -3.98 -1.43 -7.45
N GLY A 46 -4.04 -0.28 -6.80
CA GLY A 46 -4.93 0.79 -7.25
C GLY A 46 -4.46 2.17 -6.82
N HIS A 47 -5.14 3.19 -7.35
CA HIS A 47 -4.93 4.59 -7.02
C HIS A 47 -6.29 5.29 -6.93
N GLY A 48 -6.34 6.46 -6.28
CA GLY A 48 -7.56 7.23 -6.13
C GLY A 48 -8.58 6.58 -5.20
N ASP A 49 -9.41 5.68 -5.74
CA ASP A 49 -10.55 5.10 -5.04
C ASP A 49 -10.19 3.84 -4.25
N GLU A 50 -11.00 3.59 -3.22
CA GLU A 50 -10.94 2.41 -2.37
C GLU A 50 -11.27 1.11 -3.11
N PRO A 51 -10.69 -0.04 -2.70
CA PRO A 51 -11.11 -1.34 -3.21
C PRO A 51 -12.48 -1.72 -2.65
N ALA A 52 -13.28 -2.45 -3.44
CA ALA A 52 -14.62 -2.86 -3.05
C ALA A 52 -14.66 -3.80 -1.82
N ALA A 53 -13.69 -4.73 -1.71
CA ALA A 53 -13.74 -5.80 -0.72
C ALA A 53 -12.46 -5.98 0.13
N HIS A 54 -11.35 -5.32 -0.21
CA HIS A 54 -10.07 -5.52 0.49
C HIS A 54 -9.99 -4.58 1.69
N HIS A 55 -10.15 -5.15 2.89
CA HIS A 55 -10.08 -4.43 4.18
C HIS A 55 -9.05 -5.04 5.15
N GLY A 56 -8.23 -6.00 4.70
CA GLY A 56 -7.22 -6.64 5.54
C GLY A 56 -6.00 -5.74 5.74
N VAL A 57 -5.14 -5.64 4.73
CA VAL A 57 -3.93 -4.81 4.78
C VAL A 57 -3.92 -3.78 3.67
N LEU A 58 -3.68 -2.51 4.05
CA LEU A 58 -3.31 -1.44 3.15
C LEU A 58 -1.79 -1.30 3.14
N VAL A 59 -1.17 -1.42 1.97
CA VAL A 59 0.21 -0.96 1.75
C VAL A 59 0.11 0.40 1.07
N ASN A 60 0.47 1.47 1.77
CA ASN A 60 0.42 2.82 1.23
C ASN A 60 1.77 3.19 0.61
N LEU A 61 1.76 3.42 -0.71
CA LEU A 61 2.90 3.93 -1.47
C LEU A 61 2.70 5.39 -1.91
N ASP A 62 1.59 6.01 -1.51
CA ASP A 62 1.32 7.43 -1.75
C ASP A 62 1.98 8.31 -0.67
N GLU A 63 2.13 9.59 -0.96
CA GLU A 63 2.67 10.60 -0.05
C GLU A 63 1.69 10.95 1.07
N GLU A 64 0.39 10.81 0.81
CA GLU A 64 -0.71 11.11 1.74
C GLU A 64 -1.32 9.84 2.35
N VAL A 65 -2.09 10.01 3.42
CA VAL A 65 -2.91 8.91 3.97
C VAL A 65 -4.24 8.89 3.22
N PRO A 66 -4.60 7.79 2.53
CA PRO A 66 -5.86 7.72 1.79
C PRO A 66 -7.06 7.89 2.74
N LEU A 67 -8.08 8.64 2.33
CA LEU A 67 -9.26 8.93 3.18
C LEU A 67 -9.95 7.67 3.71
N PHE A 68 -9.85 6.57 2.96
CA PHE A 68 -10.45 5.29 3.28
C PHE A 68 -9.56 4.39 4.17
N PHE A 69 -8.36 4.82 4.60
CA PHE A 69 -7.40 3.97 5.31
C PHE A 69 -7.98 3.27 6.54
N SER A 70 -8.90 3.93 7.26
CA SER A 70 -9.47 3.45 8.52
C SER A 70 -10.36 2.21 8.37
N ARG A 71 -10.70 1.82 7.14
CA ARG A 71 -11.39 0.55 6.87
C ARG A 71 -10.47 -0.67 6.98
N PHE A 72 -9.16 -0.45 6.95
CA PHE A 72 -8.19 -1.55 6.96
C PHE A 72 -7.83 -1.95 8.39
N GLU A 73 -7.69 -3.26 8.62
CA GLU A 73 -7.22 -3.80 9.90
C GLU A 73 -5.75 -3.43 10.18
N ARG A 74 -4.96 -3.23 9.12
CA ARG A 74 -3.55 -2.83 9.22
C ARG A 74 -3.15 -1.92 8.06
N VAL A 75 -2.37 -0.90 8.38
CA VAL A 75 -1.69 -0.07 7.39
C VAL A 75 -0.19 -0.30 7.47
N VAL A 76 0.45 -0.47 6.32
CA VAL A 76 1.90 -0.59 6.15
C VAL A 76 2.36 0.62 5.34
N GLU A 77 3.30 1.35 5.92
CA GLU A 77 3.94 2.51 5.30
C GLU A 77 5.35 2.14 4.85
N ILE A 78 5.70 2.41 3.59
CA ILE A 78 7.05 2.13 3.07
C ILE A 78 7.88 3.41 3.07
N ILE A 79 8.92 3.43 3.89
CA ILE A 79 9.87 4.54 3.99
C ILE A 79 11.23 4.09 3.48
N ASN A 80 11.79 4.82 2.51
CA ASN A 80 13.13 4.57 1.99
C ASN A 80 14.10 5.73 2.35
N GLN A 81 15.29 5.73 1.78
CA GLN A 81 16.31 6.76 2.08
C GLN A 81 16.07 8.10 1.38
N ASP A 82 15.13 8.18 0.44
CA ASP A 82 14.79 9.42 -0.25
C ASP A 82 14.26 10.46 0.76
N GLU A 83 14.77 11.68 0.67
CA GLU A 83 14.46 12.73 1.65
C GLU A 83 12.98 13.14 1.64
N ASN A 84 12.36 13.18 0.46
CA ASN A 84 10.94 13.50 0.33
C ASN A 84 10.10 12.38 0.94
N VAL A 85 10.42 11.11 0.64
CA VAL A 85 9.72 9.95 1.22
C VAL A 85 9.86 9.93 2.75
N ARG A 86 11.04 10.26 3.29
CA ARG A 86 11.23 10.38 4.75
C ARG A 86 10.40 11.50 5.34
N GLN A 87 10.32 12.65 4.68
CA GLN A 87 9.55 13.78 5.18
C GLN A 87 8.05 13.50 5.17
N THR A 88 7.50 13.00 4.06
CA THR A 88 6.09 12.63 3.97
C THR A 88 5.76 11.47 4.91
N GLY A 89 6.65 10.48 5.03
CA GLY A 89 6.55 9.39 5.99
C GLY A 89 6.47 9.86 7.45
N ARG A 90 7.28 10.85 7.84
CA ARG A 90 7.18 11.48 9.16
C ARG A 90 5.82 12.14 9.38
N ASN A 91 5.22 12.75 8.35
CA ASN A 91 3.89 13.36 8.44
C ASN A 91 2.82 12.28 8.67
N ARG A 92 2.84 11.19 7.89
CA ARG A 92 1.90 10.07 8.04
C ARG A 92 2.05 9.37 9.39
N PHE A 93 3.28 9.14 9.86
CA PHE A 93 3.53 8.60 11.20
C PHE A 93 2.88 9.46 12.30
N ARG A 94 3.05 10.79 12.25
CA ARG A 94 2.40 11.70 13.21
C ARG A 94 0.87 11.64 13.07
N PHE A 95 0.34 11.61 11.85
CA PHE A 95 -1.09 11.50 11.61
C PHE A 95 -1.72 10.30 12.32
N TYR A 96 -1.08 9.12 12.24
CA TYR A 96 -1.57 7.92 12.92
C TYR A 96 -1.37 7.99 14.44
N ARG A 97 -0.20 8.44 14.90
CA ARG A 97 0.11 8.58 16.34
C ARG A 97 -0.89 9.48 17.05
N ASP A 98 -1.18 10.64 16.47
CA ASP A 98 -2.06 11.65 17.07
C ASP A 98 -3.53 11.18 17.11
N ARG A 99 -3.87 10.12 16.37
CA ARG A 99 -5.17 9.42 16.39
C ARG A 99 -5.19 8.18 17.28
N GLY A 100 -4.09 7.86 17.96
CA GLY A 100 -4.00 6.77 18.94
C GLY A 100 -3.84 5.37 18.33
N TYR A 101 -3.42 5.26 17.06
CA TYR A 101 -3.11 3.95 16.47
C TYR A 101 -1.85 3.35 17.10
N ASP A 102 -1.83 2.02 17.20
CA ASP A 102 -0.65 1.27 17.63
C ASP A 102 0.40 1.22 16.50
N LEU A 103 1.59 1.75 16.76
CA LEU A 103 2.62 1.99 15.76
C LEU A 103 3.84 1.11 16.00
N HIS A 104 4.19 0.34 14.98
CA HIS A 104 5.37 -0.51 14.95
C HIS A 104 6.28 -0.10 13.80
N SER A 105 7.58 -0.02 14.07
CA SER A 105 8.60 0.24 13.05
C SER A 105 9.48 -0.99 12.90
N HIS A 106 9.63 -1.45 11.66
CA HIS A 106 10.49 -2.59 11.32
C HIS A 106 11.52 -2.17 10.29
N THR A 107 12.78 -2.52 10.53
CA THR A 107 13.85 -2.40 9.52
C THR A 107 13.86 -3.68 8.69
N LEU A 108 13.77 -3.53 7.36
CA LEU A 108 13.89 -4.64 6.43
C LEU A 108 15.35 -4.69 5.92
N ASP A 109 15.99 -5.84 6.10
CA ASP A 109 17.29 -6.12 5.50
C ASP A 109 17.10 -6.62 4.07
N GLY A 110 17.93 -6.14 3.14
CA GLY A 110 17.85 -6.45 1.69
C GLY A 110 18.48 -7.78 1.29
#